data_AF-A0A8T4NW77-F1
#
_entry.id   AF-A0A8T4NW77-F1
#
_cell.length_a   1.000
_cell.length_b   1.000
_cell.length_c   1.000
_cell.angle_alpha   90.00
_cell.angle_beta   90.00
_cell.angle_gamma   90.00
#
_symmetry.space_group_name_H-M   'P 1'
#
loop_
_entity.id
_entity.type
_entity.pdbx_description
1 polymer ?
#
loop_
_entity_poly.entity_id
_entity_poly.type
_entity_poly.pdbx_seq_one_letter_code
_entity_poly.pdbx_strand_id
1 'polypeptide(L)'
;MKKISVALMCVLFLGIFVMSFVLAEDNQTNSGTEQELQLDESTSGGQIAWKQVGLWFTFNQEKKIEKELELARLRLIQAKIAAKNNNPKEMEKALDAHERILEKIKNRMGKLESGKDLNSSTEKLVRLERAIQVHEKRINFMNYLLLNANLSEEQKSKIEMKISKAENVTARLSELNDEKKERIKTRLMNEKNMSPEEAQKFVDDKGFRKETRKNERKENRNDSQDNSENNSSETEDDETEED
;
A
#
# COMPACT_ATOMS: atom_id res chain seq x y z
N MET A 1 16.19 29.45 -41.93
CA MET A 1 14.76 29.49 -41.53
C MET A 1 14.10 28.13 -41.28
N LYS A 2 14.72 26.96 -41.57
CA LYS A 2 14.10 25.63 -41.33
C LYS A 2 14.14 25.11 -39.89
N LYS A 3 14.96 25.68 -39.00
CA LYS A 3 15.15 25.18 -37.62
C LYS A 3 14.06 25.62 -36.63
N ILE A 4 13.32 26.70 -36.92
CA ILE A 4 12.25 27.21 -36.04
C ILE A 4 10.98 26.36 -36.16
N SER A 5 10.74 25.73 -37.32
CA SER A 5 9.54 24.91 -37.55
C SER A 5 9.52 23.61 -36.73
N VAL A 6 10.68 22.98 -36.51
CA VAL A 6 10.78 21.72 -35.76
C VAL A 6 10.56 21.93 -34.26
N ALA A 7 11.06 23.04 -33.69
CA ALA A 7 10.86 23.36 -32.29
C ALA A 7 9.38 23.67 -31.98
N LEU A 8 8.68 24.36 -32.89
CA LEU A 8 7.25 24.67 -32.71
C LEU A 8 6.38 23.41 -32.80
N MET A 9 6.74 22.46 -33.67
CA MET A 9 6.00 21.20 -33.82
C MET A 9 6.14 20.28 -32.58
N CYS A 10 7.33 20.25 -31.94
CA CYS A 10 7.52 19.50 -30.69
C CYS A 10 6.72 20.10 -29.52
N VAL A 11 6.56 21.43 -29.45
CA VAL A 11 5.75 22.09 -28.41
C VAL A 11 4.24 21.84 -28.63
N LEU A 12 3.79 21.80 -29.89
CA LEU A 12 2.39 21.48 -30.22
C LEU A 12 2.03 20.00 -29.95
N PHE A 13 2.94 19.06 -30.19
CA PHE A 13 2.71 17.65 -29.87
C PHE A 13 2.71 17.38 -28.36
N LEU A 14 3.47 18.15 -27.58
CA LEU A 14 3.44 18.09 -26.12
C LEU A 14 2.16 18.70 -25.52
N GLY A 15 1.53 19.67 -26.18
CA GLY A 15 0.32 20.34 -25.69
C GLY A 15 -0.96 19.49 -25.76
N ILE A 16 -1.10 18.62 -26.77
CA ILE A 16 -2.32 17.82 -26.96
C ILE A 16 -2.36 16.61 -26.02
N PHE A 17 -1.22 16.15 -25.50
CA PHE A 17 -1.17 14.97 -24.62
C PHE A 17 -1.54 15.26 -23.16
N VAL A 18 -1.57 16.53 -22.73
CA VAL A 18 -1.80 16.89 -21.31
C VAL A 18 -3.29 17.01 -20.96
N MET A 19 -4.17 17.25 -21.93
CA MET A 19 -5.61 17.47 -21.68
C MET A 19 -6.41 16.18 -21.45
N SER A 20 -5.91 15.01 -21.84
CA SER A 20 -6.64 13.74 -21.68
C SER A 20 -6.35 13.00 -20.36
N PHE A 21 -5.53 13.57 -19.46
CA PHE A 21 -5.07 12.87 -18.26
C PHE A 21 -5.81 13.23 -16.96
N VAL A 22 -6.93 13.95 -17.03
CA VAL A 22 -7.69 14.43 -15.85
C VAL A 22 -8.90 13.54 -15.50
N LEU A 23 -8.85 12.24 -15.80
CA LEU A 23 -9.78 11.26 -15.26
C LEU A 23 -9.05 9.93 -14.98
N ALA A 24 -8.11 9.97 -14.03
CA ALA A 24 -7.59 8.75 -13.40
C ALA A 24 -8.24 8.60 -12.03
N GLU A 25 -9.34 7.88 -12.06
CA GLU A 25 -10.10 7.30 -10.96
C GLU A 25 -9.17 6.76 -9.85
N ASP A 26 -9.34 7.28 -8.62
CA ASP A 26 -8.74 6.78 -7.38
C ASP A 26 -9.34 5.38 -7.07
N ASN A 27 -9.00 4.37 -7.89
CA ASN A 27 -9.30 2.96 -7.61
C ASN A 27 -8.34 2.47 -6.52
N GLN A 28 -8.64 2.90 -5.29
CA GLN A 28 -7.99 2.48 -4.07
C GLN A 28 -8.43 1.04 -3.76
N THR A 29 -7.81 0.07 -4.43
CA THR A 29 -7.94 -1.37 -4.14
C THR A 29 -7.61 -1.63 -2.68
N ASN A 30 -8.66 -1.87 -1.90
CA ASN A 30 -8.58 -2.27 -0.51
C ASN A 30 -9.23 -3.65 -0.35
N SER A 31 -8.44 -4.67 -0.65
CA SER A 31 -8.68 -6.06 -0.27
C SER A 31 -8.64 -6.16 1.25
N GLY A 32 -9.82 -6.29 1.84
CA GLY A 32 -10.00 -6.49 3.27
C GLY A 32 -9.86 -7.97 3.59
N THR A 33 -8.74 -8.30 4.20
CA THR A 33 -8.61 -9.19 5.36
C THR A 33 -8.70 -10.71 5.24
N GLU A 34 -9.23 -11.34 4.18
CA GLU A 34 -9.09 -12.81 4.03
C GLU A 34 -8.70 -13.29 2.62
N GLN A 35 -9.09 -12.59 1.55
CA GLN A 35 -8.55 -12.85 0.21
C GLN A 35 -7.09 -12.35 0.03
N GLU A 36 -6.51 -11.66 1.01
CA GLU A 36 -5.18 -11.05 0.90
C GLU A 36 -4.01 -12.04 0.96
N LEU A 37 -4.27 -13.31 1.28
CA LEU A 37 -3.29 -14.41 1.20
C LEU A 37 -3.26 -15.08 -0.18
N GLN A 38 -4.36 -14.99 -0.94
CA GLN A 38 -4.40 -15.27 -2.37
C GLN A 38 -3.92 -14.03 -3.12
N LEU A 39 -2.66 -13.69 -2.92
CA LEU A 39 -2.00 -12.67 -3.72
C LEU A 39 -1.99 -13.17 -5.16
N ASP A 40 -2.68 -12.45 -6.04
CA ASP A 40 -2.56 -12.61 -7.49
C ASP A 40 -1.08 -12.82 -7.81
N GLU A 41 -0.74 -14.03 -8.25
CA GLU A 41 0.63 -14.39 -8.62
C GLU A 41 1.14 -13.56 -9.82
N SER A 42 0.24 -12.76 -10.40
CA SER A 42 0.44 -11.77 -11.47
C SER A 42 1.13 -10.46 -11.01
N THR A 43 2.18 -10.55 -10.19
CA THR A 43 3.07 -9.40 -9.96
C THR A 43 3.96 -9.21 -11.19
N SER A 44 3.41 -8.61 -12.24
CA SER A 44 4.16 -8.27 -13.46
C SER A 44 5.28 -7.28 -13.14
N GLY A 45 6.47 -7.49 -13.72
CA GLY A 45 7.57 -6.53 -13.65
C GLY A 45 7.19 -5.12 -14.11
N GLY A 46 6.20 -5.02 -15.01
CA GLY A 46 5.62 -3.75 -15.45
C GLY A 46 4.91 -2.97 -14.34
N GLN A 47 4.19 -3.66 -13.43
CA GLN A 47 3.55 -3.01 -12.29
C GLN A 47 4.58 -2.39 -11.34
N ILE A 48 5.68 -3.10 -11.08
CA ILE A 48 6.79 -2.59 -10.25
C ILE A 48 7.41 -1.34 -10.89
N ALA A 49 7.67 -1.39 -12.20
CA ALA A 49 8.22 -0.24 -12.93
C ALA A 49 7.25 0.96 -12.88
N TRP A 50 5.95 0.73 -13.04
CA TRP A 50 4.95 1.79 -12.94
C TRP A 50 4.84 2.42 -11.57
N LYS A 51 4.89 1.61 -10.51
CA LYS A 51 4.93 2.12 -9.13
C LYS A 51 6.18 2.95 -8.87
N GLN A 52 7.34 2.57 -9.42
CA GLN A 52 8.57 3.35 -9.31
C GLN A 52 8.47 4.71 -10.02
N VAL A 53 7.89 4.77 -11.22
CA VAL A 53 7.64 6.04 -11.92
C VAL A 53 6.69 6.90 -11.10
N GLY A 54 5.58 6.33 -10.63
CA GLY A 54 4.63 7.04 -9.77
C GLY A 54 5.26 7.55 -8.46
N LEU A 55 6.27 6.86 -7.94
CA LEU A 55 7.03 7.29 -6.77
C LEU A 55 7.92 8.50 -7.05
N TRP A 56 8.50 8.59 -8.25
CA TRP A 56 9.33 9.72 -8.67
C TRP A 56 8.52 11.02 -8.68
N PHE A 57 7.29 10.98 -9.18
CA PHE A 57 6.36 12.13 -9.21
C PHE A 57 5.66 12.43 -7.88
N THR A 58 5.92 11.66 -6.82
CA THR A 58 5.29 11.91 -5.51
C THR A 58 6.16 12.86 -4.67
N PHE A 59 5.64 14.06 -4.41
CA PHE A 59 6.32 15.11 -3.62
C PHE A 59 5.99 15.08 -2.13
N ASN A 60 4.78 14.67 -1.76
CA ASN A 60 4.39 14.52 -0.36
C ASN A 60 5.13 13.30 0.26
N GLN A 61 5.93 13.52 1.31
CA GLN A 61 6.77 12.48 1.91
C GLN A 61 5.96 11.32 2.51
N GLU A 62 4.77 11.59 3.04
CA GLU A 62 3.92 10.58 3.68
C GLU A 62 3.35 9.63 2.62
N LYS A 63 2.73 10.18 1.56
CA LYS A 63 2.29 9.41 0.40
C LYS A 63 3.45 8.65 -0.26
N LYS A 64 4.66 9.20 -0.18
CA LYS A 64 5.85 8.55 -0.71
C LYS A 64 6.26 7.34 0.12
N ILE A 65 6.18 7.44 1.45
CA ILE A 65 6.40 6.31 2.37
C ILE A 65 5.35 5.23 2.12
N GLU A 66 4.06 5.59 2.00
CA GLU A 66 2.99 4.63 1.70
C GLU A 66 3.26 3.87 0.39
N LYS A 67 3.63 4.58 -0.68
CA LYS A 67 4.00 3.96 -1.97
C LYS A 67 5.27 3.13 -1.90
N GLU A 68 6.26 3.52 -1.10
CA GLU A 68 7.46 2.72 -0.87
C GLU A 68 7.11 1.43 -0.10
N LEU A 69 6.23 1.48 0.90
CA LEU A 69 5.74 0.29 1.61
C LEU A 69 4.98 -0.65 0.67
N GLU A 70 4.16 -0.10 -0.22
CA GLU A 70 3.49 -0.87 -1.27
C GLU A 70 4.51 -1.54 -2.22
N LEU A 71 5.56 -0.82 -2.62
CA LEU A 71 6.63 -1.38 -3.46
C LEU A 71 7.42 -2.46 -2.73
N ALA A 72 7.70 -2.30 -1.43
CA ALA A 72 8.31 -3.32 -0.60
C ALA A 72 7.41 -4.57 -0.55
N ARG A 73 6.10 -4.40 -0.36
CA ARG A 73 5.13 -5.50 -0.44
C ARG A 73 5.24 -6.25 -1.77
N LEU A 74 5.28 -5.56 -2.91
CA LEU A 74 5.43 -6.20 -4.23
C LEU A 74 6.73 -7.02 -4.34
N ARG A 75 7.82 -6.54 -3.74
CA ARG A 75 9.09 -7.29 -3.70
C ARG A 75 9.01 -8.55 -2.85
N LEU A 76 8.30 -8.54 -1.72
CA LEU A 76 8.04 -9.77 -0.96
C LEU A 76 7.21 -10.76 -1.78
N ILE A 77 6.20 -10.30 -2.52
CA ILE A 77 5.40 -11.19 -3.39
C ILE A 77 6.29 -11.82 -4.47
N GLN A 78 7.16 -11.02 -5.09
CA GLN A 78 8.14 -11.52 -6.06
C GLN A 78 9.08 -12.57 -5.44
N ALA A 79 9.56 -12.34 -4.22
CA ALA A 79 10.38 -13.30 -3.49
C ALA A 79 9.61 -14.62 -3.21
N LYS A 80 8.33 -14.53 -2.83
CA LYS A 80 7.45 -15.70 -2.63
C LYS A 80 7.28 -16.50 -3.92
N ILE A 81 7.01 -15.84 -5.05
CA ILE A 81 6.86 -16.51 -6.35
C ILE A 81 8.18 -17.18 -6.75
N ALA A 82 9.31 -16.50 -6.57
CA ALA A 82 10.62 -17.08 -6.85
C ALA A 82 10.93 -18.29 -5.95
N ALA A 83 10.53 -18.26 -4.67
CA ALA A 83 10.64 -19.39 -3.76
C ALA A 83 9.80 -20.60 -4.24
N LYS A 84 8.54 -20.37 -4.62
CA LYS A 84 7.65 -21.41 -5.18
C LYS A 84 8.23 -22.05 -6.45
N ASN A 85 8.88 -21.25 -7.28
CA ASN A 85 9.50 -21.70 -8.53
C ASN A 85 10.90 -22.29 -8.34
N ASN A 86 11.36 -22.50 -7.09
CA ASN A 86 12.71 -22.96 -6.76
C ASN A 86 13.81 -22.14 -7.45
N ASN A 87 13.63 -20.81 -7.55
CA ASN A 87 14.59 -19.88 -8.12
C ASN A 87 15.23 -19.01 -7.02
N PRO A 88 16.27 -19.53 -6.33
CA PRO A 88 16.89 -18.84 -5.20
C PRO A 88 17.54 -17.51 -5.58
N LYS A 89 18.05 -17.39 -6.82
CA LYS A 89 18.71 -16.17 -7.30
C LYS A 89 17.72 -15.00 -7.44
N GLU A 90 16.56 -15.25 -8.05
CA GLU A 90 15.53 -14.19 -8.17
C GLU A 90 14.88 -13.87 -6.82
N MET A 91 14.73 -14.86 -5.94
CA MET A 91 14.28 -14.63 -4.56
C MET A 91 15.26 -13.71 -3.82
N GLU A 92 16.56 -14.01 -3.86
CA GLU A 92 17.60 -13.20 -3.22
C GLU A 92 17.58 -11.75 -3.72
N LYS A 93 17.51 -11.56 -5.04
CA LYS A 93 17.43 -10.25 -5.69
C LYS A 93 16.18 -9.47 -5.30
N ALA A 94 15.04 -10.15 -5.14
CA ALA A 94 13.80 -9.53 -4.69
C ALA A 94 13.92 -9.06 -3.23
N LEU A 95 14.55 -9.86 -2.36
CA LEU A 95 14.81 -9.50 -0.97
C LEU A 95 15.83 -8.35 -0.84
N ASP A 96 16.87 -8.31 -1.68
CA ASP A 96 17.79 -7.17 -1.74
C ASP A 96 17.10 -5.87 -2.12
N ALA A 97 16.21 -5.94 -3.12
CA ALA A 97 15.42 -4.78 -3.53
C ALA A 97 14.47 -4.33 -2.40
N HIS A 98 13.88 -5.28 -1.67
CA HIS A 98 13.04 -5.02 -0.51
C HIS A 98 13.81 -4.33 0.63
N GLU A 99 14.99 -4.83 1.01
CA GLU A 99 15.85 -4.24 2.05
C GLU A 99 16.17 -2.78 1.72
N ARG A 100 16.56 -2.51 0.47
CA ARG A 100 16.85 -1.13 0.01
C ARG A 100 15.65 -0.19 0.09
N ILE A 101 14.44 -0.70 -0.11
CA ILE A 101 13.21 0.11 0.00
C ILE A 101 12.91 0.39 1.47
N LEU A 102 13.03 -0.60 2.35
CA LEU A 102 12.84 -0.42 3.79
C LEU A 102 13.81 0.62 4.37
N GLU A 103 15.08 0.60 3.97
CA GLU A 103 16.05 1.61 4.40
C GLU A 103 15.67 3.03 3.92
N LYS A 104 15.09 3.17 2.72
CA LYS A 104 14.58 4.46 2.24
C LYS A 104 13.40 4.93 3.09
N ILE A 105 12.46 4.02 3.40
CA ILE A 105 11.30 4.31 4.25
C ILE A 105 11.77 4.79 5.63
N LYS A 106 12.70 4.06 6.25
CA LYS A 106 13.29 4.41 7.56
C LYS A 106 13.90 5.81 7.55
N ASN A 107 14.72 6.10 6.55
CA ASN A 107 15.34 7.42 6.39
C ASN A 107 14.32 8.54 6.19
N ARG A 108 13.23 8.31 5.43
CA ARG A 108 12.15 9.30 5.25
C ARG A 108 11.33 9.47 6.52
N MET A 109 11.01 8.39 7.20
CA MET A 109 10.24 8.40 8.43
C MET A 109 10.97 9.18 9.51
N GLY A 110 12.30 9.00 9.64
CA GLY A 110 13.12 9.82 10.53
C GLY A 110 13.03 11.33 10.25
N LYS A 111 12.86 11.72 8.98
CA LYS A 111 12.75 13.13 8.53
C LYS A 111 11.31 13.66 8.49
N LEU A 112 10.31 12.81 8.73
CA LEU A 112 8.91 13.21 8.62
C LEU A 112 8.54 14.11 9.80
N GLU A 113 8.35 15.39 9.56
CA GLU A 113 7.85 16.31 10.58
C GLU A 113 6.34 16.19 10.74
N SER A 114 5.86 16.32 11.98
CA SER A 114 4.43 16.44 12.25
C SER A 114 3.95 17.76 11.65
N GLY A 115 2.97 17.70 10.75
CA GLY A 115 2.39 18.89 10.13
C GLY A 115 1.74 19.82 11.17
N LYS A 116 1.35 21.02 10.72
CA LYS A 116 0.60 21.96 11.57
C LYS A 116 -0.77 21.42 11.95
N ASP A 117 -1.46 20.74 11.02
CA ASP A 117 -2.74 20.11 11.28
C ASP A 117 -2.59 18.76 12.00
N LEU A 118 -2.83 18.78 13.32
CA LEU A 118 -2.76 17.60 14.18
C LEU A 118 -3.73 16.49 13.75
N ASN A 119 -4.91 16.83 13.23
CA ASN A 119 -5.91 15.84 12.84
C ASN A 119 -5.41 15.04 11.62
N SER A 120 -4.90 15.76 10.61
CA SER A 120 -4.32 15.16 9.41
C SER A 120 -3.08 14.33 9.74
N SER A 121 -2.18 14.84 10.58
CA SER A 121 -0.98 14.09 10.98
C SER A 121 -1.31 12.81 11.76
N THR A 122 -2.28 12.86 12.68
CA THR A 122 -2.72 11.68 13.43
C THR A 122 -3.25 10.58 12.51
N GLU A 123 -4.14 10.95 11.57
CA GLU A 123 -4.73 10.01 10.62
C GLU A 123 -3.67 9.29 9.77
N LYS A 124 -2.62 10.02 9.39
CA LYS A 124 -1.54 9.47 8.57
C LYS A 124 -0.64 8.51 9.34
N LEU A 125 -0.31 8.81 10.60
CA LEU A 125 0.47 7.89 11.44
C LEU A 125 -0.27 6.58 11.69
N VAL A 126 -1.59 6.65 11.86
CA VAL A 126 -2.46 5.47 11.99
C VAL A 126 -2.47 4.63 10.71
N ARG A 127 -2.54 5.27 9.53
CA ARG A 127 -2.44 4.56 8.25
C ARG A 127 -1.08 3.89 8.09
N LEU A 128 -0.02 4.59 8.46
CA LEU A 128 1.35 4.10 8.40
C LEU A 128 1.57 2.91 9.33
N GLU A 129 1.07 2.97 10.56
CA GLU A 129 1.10 1.86 11.52
C GLU A 129 0.48 0.59 10.94
N ARG A 130 -0.71 0.69 10.34
CA ARG A 130 -1.37 -0.46 9.72
C ARG A 130 -0.55 -1.04 8.59
N ALA A 131 0.02 -0.17 7.75
CA ALA A 131 0.87 -0.60 6.66
C ALA A 131 2.11 -1.34 7.18
N ILE A 132 2.71 -0.87 8.29
CA ILE A 132 3.81 -1.55 9.00
C ILE A 132 3.34 -2.92 9.51
N GLN A 133 2.23 -3.01 10.25
CA GLN A 133 1.71 -4.27 10.80
C GLN A 133 1.38 -5.30 9.71
N VAL A 134 0.77 -4.87 8.60
CA VAL A 134 0.51 -5.74 7.44
C VAL A 134 1.83 -6.27 6.86
N HIS A 135 2.86 -5.44 6.84
CA HIS A 135 4.18 -5.81 6.34
C HIS A 135 4.90 -6.80 7.27
N GLU A 136 4.82 -6.62 8.58
CA GLU A 136 5.33 -7.56 9.59
C GLU A 136 4.70 -8.95 9.41
N LYS A 137 3.38 -9.02 9.29
CA LYS A 137 2.66 -10.28 9.03
C LYS A 137 3.16 -10.98 7.76
N ARG A 138 3.49 -10.22 6.72
CA ARG A 138 4.01 -10.75 5.45
C ARG A 138 5.44 -11.25 5.59
N ILE A 139 6.28 -10.58 6.37
CA ILE A 139 7.64 -11.03 6.68
C ILE A 139 7.56 -12.35 7.46
N ASN A 140 6.71 -12.43 8.48
CA ASN A 140 6.48 -13.66 9.26
C ASN A 140 5.99 -14.81 8.37
N PHE A 141 5.08 -14.52 7.44
CA PHE A 141 4.63 -15.50 6.46
C PHE A 141 5.76 -15.96 5.53
N MET A 142 6.68 -15.06 5.15
CA MET A 142 7.85 -15.42 4.35
C MET A 142 8.77 -16.39 5.11
N ASN A 143 9.02 -16.16 6.40
CA ASN A 143 9.77 -17.10 7.24
C ASN A 143 9.14 -18.49 7.23
N TYR A 144 7.82 -18.57 7.36
CA TYR A 144 7.11 -19.85 7.27
C TYR A 144 7.31 -20.55 5.93
N LEU A 145 7.29 -19.81 4.81
CA LEU A 145 7.53 -20.39 3.49
C LEU A 145 8.95 -20.95 3.33
N LEU A 146 9.96 -20.29 3.93
CA LEU A 146 11.34 -20.73 3.82
C LEU A 146 11.63 -22.01 4.58
N LEU A 147 10.93 -22.26 5.69
CA LEU A 147 11.03 -23.52 6.42
C LEU A 147 10.63 -24.72 5.56
N ASN A 148 9.77 -24.50 4.55
CA ASN A 148 9.23 -25.53 3.68
C ASN A 148 9.88 -25.54 2.27
N ALA A 149 10.78 -24.60 1.97
CA ALA A 149 11.40 -24.48 0.65
C ALA A 149 12.60 -25.45 0.51
N ASN A 150 12.76 -26.05 -0.66
CA ASN A 150 13.89 -26.94 -0.96
C ASN A 150 15.15 -26.14 -1.32
N LEU A 151 15.73 -25.48 -0.32
CA LEU A 151 16.92 -24.62 -0.45
C LEU A 151 18.15 -25.30 0.16
N SER A 152 19.34 -24.97 -0.33
CA SER A 152 20.56 -25.38 0.36
C SER A 152 20.73 -24.63 1.69
N GLU A 153 21.46 -25.21 2.64
CA GLU A 153 21.73 -24.56 3.94
C GLU A 153 22.38 -23.18 3.79
N GLU A 154 23.29 -23.03 2.82
CA GLU A 154 23.90 -21.73 2.53
C GLU A 154 22.87 -20.70 2.04
N GLN A 155 21.96 -21.11 1.14
CA GLN A 155 20.89 -20.25 0.64
C GLN A 155 19.93 -19.86 1.76
N LYS A 156 19.51 -20.86 2.56
CA LYS A 156 18.64 -20.67 3.70
C LYS A 156 19.23 -19.66 4.69
N SER A 157 20.49 -19.84 5.08
CA SER A 157 21.19 -18.90 5.96
C SER A 157 21.26 -17.47 5.41
N LYS A 158 21.59 -17.31 4.12
CA LYS A 158 21.62 -15.99 3.45
C LYS A 158 20.25 -15.31 3.46
N ILE A 159 19.19 -16.07 3.25
CA ILE A 159 17.83 -15.53 3.21
C ILE A 159 17.33 -15.21 4.62
N GLU A 160 17.56 -16.09 5.59
CA GLU A 160 17.24 -15.85 7.01
C GLU A 160 17.91 -14.57 7.50
N MET A 161 19.18 -14.33 7.14
CA MET A 161 19.86 -13.07 7.44
C MET A 161 19.13 -11.86 6.83
N LYS A 162 18.66 -11.94 5.57
CA LYS A 162 17.93 -10.83 4.93
C LYS A 162 16.57 -10.59 5.56
N ILE A 163 15.86 -11.64 5.96
CA ILE A 163 14.59 -11.49 6.67
C ILE A 163 14.80 -10.91 8.07
N SER A 164 15.79 -11.39 8.83
CA SER A 164 16.11 -10.83 10.13
C SER A 164 16.43 -9.33 10.04
N LYS A 165 17.16 -8.90 9.00
CA LYS A 165 17.33 -7.46 8.73
C LYS A 165 16.01 -6.74 8.45
N ALA A 166 15.15 -7.31 7.62
CA ALA A 166 13.84 -6.73 7.34
C ALA A 166 12.96 -6.60 8.60
N GLU A 167 12.98 -7.61 9.48
CA GLU A 167 12.29 -7.58 10.78
C GLU A 167 12.84 -6.46 11.66
N ASN A 168 14.17 -6.37 11.81
CA ASN A 168 14.82 -5.31 12.59
C ASN A 168 14.49 -3.90 12.06
N VAL A 169 14.49 -3.72 10.74
CA VAL A 169 14.12 -2.43 10.15
C VAL A 169 12.64 -2.14 10.38
N THR A 170 11.76 -3.12 10.25
CA THR A 170 10.31 -2.94 10.44
C THR A 170 9.97 -2.63 11.90
N ALA A 171 10.61 -3.31 12.86
CA ALA A 171 10.52 -2.98 14.28
C ALA A 171 10.94 -1.53 14.54
N ARG A 172 12.06 -1.09 13.93
CA ARG A 172 12.51 0.31 14.04
C ARG A 172 11.52 1.30 13.41
N LEU A 173 10.80 0.92 12.35
CA LEU A 173 9.73 1.74 11.78
C LEU A 173 8.56 1.88 12.75
N SER A 174 8.18 0.80 13.45
CA SER A 174 7.15 0.84 14.48
C SER A 174 7.53 1.79 15.61
N GLU A 175 8.75 1.67 16.15
CA GLU A 175 9.26 2.57 17.19
C GLU A 175 9.22 4.04 16.75
N LEU A 176 9.70 4.34 15.52
CA LEU A 176 9.65 5.70 14.97
C LEU A 176 8.21 6.22 14.79
N ASN A 177 7.25 5.32 14.57
CA ASN A 177 5.84 5.69 14.46
C ASN A 177 5.28 6.06 15.83
N ASP A 178 5.59 5.26 16.84
CA ASP A 178 5.15 5.47 18.22
C ASP A 178 5.75 6.75 18.80
N GLU A 179 7.04 7.00 18.60
CA GLU A 179 7.69 8.26 18.97
C GLU A 179 6.96 9.49 18.36
N LYS A 180 6.50 9.38 17.11
CA LYS A 180 5.75 10.47 16.47
C LYS A 180 4.34 10.60 17.01
N LYS A 181 3.67 9.50 17.34
CA LYS A 181 2.36 9.53 18.01
C LYS A 181 2.47 10.22 19.36
N GLU A 182 3.50 9.91 20.15
CA GLU A 182 3.74 10.58 21.44
C GLU A 182 3.95 12.09 21.27
N ARG A 183 4.73 12.52 20.27
CA ARG A 183 4.88 13.95 19.98
C ARG A 183 3.55 14.61 19.64
N ILE A 184 2.67 13.94 18.89
CA ILE A 184 1.33 14.44 18.60
C ILE A 184 0.47 14.51 19.87
N LYS A 185 0.52 13.50 20.75
CA LYS A 185 -0.20 13.53 22.04
C LYS A 185 0.24 14.73 22.87
N THR A 186 1.54 14.98 23.00
CA THR A 186 2.08 16.16 23.69
C THR A 186 1.57 17.46 23.07
N ARG A 187 1.53 17.56 21.74
CA ARG A 187 0.97 18.74 21.07
C ARG A 187 -0.53 18.89 21.29
N LEU A 188 -1.31 17.80 21.30
CA LEU A 188 -2.74 17.85 21.60
C LEU A 188 -3.01 18.33 23.03
N MET A 189 -2.24 17.84 24.01
CA MET A 189 -2.33 18.31 25.40
C MET A 189 -2.04 19.81 25.49
N ASN A 190 -0.99 20.30 24.82
CA ASN A 190 -0.59 21.70 24.89
C ASN A 190 -1.48 22.65 24.07
N GLU A 191 -1.88 22.26 22.85
CA GLU A 191 -2.63 23.13 21.93
C GLU A 191 -4.15 23.09 22.17
N LYS A 192 -4.68 21.99 22.71
CA LYS A 192 -6.13 21.79 22.91
C LYS A 192 -6.54 21.60 24.37
N ASN A 193 -5.60 21.69 25.32
CA ASN A 193 -5.84 21.44 26.75
C ASN A 193 -6.49 20.07 27.03
N MET A 194 -6.17 19.07 26.22
CA MET A 194 -6.66 17.70 26.41
C MET A 194 -5.92 17.04 27.57
N SER A 195 -6.61 16.17 28.32
CA SER A 195 -5.93 15.29 29.27
C SER A 195 -5.07 14.24 28.54
N PRO A 196 -4.10 13.58 29.22
CA PRO A 196 -3.33 12.48 28.63
C PRO A 196 -4.22 11.36 28.08
N GLU A 197 -5.31 11.03 28.76
CA GLU A 197 -6.26 9.99 28.37
C GLU A 197 -7.07 10.38 27.14
N GLU A 198 -7.51 11.65 27.05
CA GLU A 198 -8.21 12.18 25.87
C GLU A 198 -7.30 12.24 24.65
N ALA A 199 -6.04 12.66 24.83
CA ALA A 199 -5.05 12.69 23.76
C ALA A 199 -4.73 11.28 23.24
N GLN A 200 -4.59 10.30 24.14
CA GLN A 200 -4.44 8.88 23.79
C GLN A 200 -5.63 8.39 22.97
N LYS A 201 -6.86 8.57 23.50
CA LYS A 201 -8.09 8.14 22.84
C LYS A 201 -8.27 8.82 21.48
N PHE A 202 -7.86 10.09 21.35
CA PHE A 202 -7.90 10.79 20.07
C PHE A 202 -7.00 10.14 19.02
N VAL A 203 -5.79 9.72 19.40
CA VAL A 203 -4.85 9.03 18.50
C VAL A 203 -5.39 7.66 18.10
N ASP A 204 -5.95 6.91 19.05
CA ASP A 204 -6.46 5.55 18.82
C ASP A 204 -7.77 5.52 18.02
N ASP A 205 -8.73 6.41 18.33
CA ASP A 205 -10.05 6.46 17.68
C ASP A 205 -9.97 6.85 16.20
N LYS A 206 -8.94 7.63 15.82
CA LYS A 206 -8.65 7.93 14.41
C LYS A 206 -8.27 6.67 13.62
N GLY A 207 -7.83 5.61 14.28
CA GLY A 207 -7.81 4.24 13.77
C GLY A 207 -9.22 3.73 13.49
N PHE A 208 -10.00 3.55 14.53
CA PHE A 208 -11.24 2.76 14.43
C PHE A 208 -12.29 3.34 13.49
N ARG A 209 -12.47 4.66 13.43
CA ARG A 209 -13.55 5.29 12.64
C ARG A 209 -13.48 5.07 11.13
N LYS A 210 -12.33 4.69 10.56
CA LYS A 210 -12.22 4.38 9.13
C LYS A 210 -12.51 2.92 8.81
N GLU A 211 -12.29 2.01 9.76
CA GLU A 211 -12.57 0.58 9.57
C GLU A 211 -14.09 0.35 9.56
N THR A 212 -14.79 0.90 10.57
CA THR A 212 -16.24 0.73 10.74
C THR A 212 -17.01 1.29 9.55
N ARG A 213 -16.73 2.53 9.15
CA ARG A 213 -17.37 3.19 7.98
C ARG A 213 -17.14 2.47 6.65
N LYS A 214 -16.06 1.70 6.54
CA LYS A 214 -15.72 0.98 5.31
C LYS A 214 -16.36 -0.40 5.27
N ASN A 215 -16.44 -1.07 6.43
CA ASN A 215 -17.15 -2.33 6.56
C ASN A 215 -18.66 -2.11 6.35
N GLU A 216 -19.24 -1.07 6.97
CA GLU A 216 -20.64 -0.66 6.74
C GLU A 216 -20.94 -0.40 5.25
N ARG A 217 -19.99 0.21 4.51
CA ARG A 217 -20.15 0.44 3.06
C ARG A 217 -20.05 -0.82 2.19
N LYS A 218 -19.32 -1.83 2.64
CA LYS A 218 -19.22 -3.12 1.94
C LYS A 218 -20.45 -3.97 2.22
N GLU A 219 -20.92 -3.98 3.47
CA GLU A 219 -22.15 -4.65 3.89
C GLU A 219 -23.36 -4.09 3.12
N ASN A 220 -23.54 -2.77 3.09
CA ASN A 220 -24.62 -2.14 2.31
C ASN A 220 -24.54 -2.38 0.79
N ARG A 221 -23.34 -2.64 0.23
CA ARG A 221 -23.18 -2.93 -1.21
C ARG A 221 -23.56 -4.37 -1.55
N ASN A 222 -23.26 -5.32 -0.65
CA ASN A 222 -23.65 -6.71 -0.84
C ASN A 222 -25.19 -6.85 -0.75
N ASP A 223 -25.82 -6.18 0.22
CA ASP A 223 -27.28 -6.17 0.36
C ASP A 223 -28.00 -5.56 -0.87
N SER A 224 -27.33 -4.67 -1.60
CA SER A 224 -27.88 -4.05 -2.81
C SER A 224 -27.71 -4.91 -4.07
N GLN A 225 -26.71 -5.80 -4.13
CA GLN A 225 -26.54 -6.74 -5.24
C GLN A 225 -27.52 -7.90 -5.15
N ASP A 226 -27.74 -8.44 -3.94
CA ASP A 226 -28.68 -9.54 -3.71
C ASP A 226 -30.14 -9.13 -4.02
N ASN A 227 -30.48 -7.85 -3.86
CA ASN A 227 -31.81 -7.33 -4.20
C ASN A 227 -31.97 -6.99 -5.70
N SER A 228 -30.86 -6.91 -6.47
CA SER A 228 -30.89 -6.66 -7.91
C SER A 228 -31.04 -7.95 -8.74
N GLU A 229 -30.59 -9.09 -8.21
CA GLU A 229 -30.73 -10.39 -8.89
C GLU A 229 -32.15 -10.97 -8.80
N ASN A 230 -32.96 -10.56 -7.81
CA ASN A 230 -34.35 -11.01 -7.65
C ASN A 230 -35.38 -10.25 -8.49
N ASN A 231 -35.02 -9.16 -9.20
CA ASN A 231 -35.95 -8.37 -10.02
C ASN A 231 -35.74 -8.55 -11.54
N SER A 232 -34.87 -9.48 -11.97
CA SER A 232 -34.54 -9.70 -13.39
C SER A 232 -35.20 -10.93 -14.02
N SER A 233 -36.07 -11.66 -13.31
CA SER A 233 -36.66 -12.92 -13.79
C SER A 233 -38.14 -12.84 -14.21
N GLU A 234 -38.70 -11.65 -14.44
CA GLU A 234 -40.15 -11.50 -14.65
C GLU A 234 -40.47 -10.62 -15.87
N THR A 235 -39.90 -10.97 -17.03
CA THR A 235 -40.37 -10.49 -18.34
C THR A 235 -39.95 -11.49 -19.41
N GLU A 236 -40.69 -12.57 -19.56
CA GLU A 236 -40.82 -13.28 -20.84
C GLU A 236 -42.12 -14.08 -20.76
N ASP A 237 -42.80 -14.15 -21.89
CA ASP A 237 -44.07 -14.87 -22.15
C ASP A 237 -45.35 -14.04 -21.96
N ASP A 238 -45.53 -13.02 -22.80
CA ASP A 238 -46.85 -12.88 -23.42
C ASP A 238 -46.77 -12.30 -24.83
N GLU A 239 -47.74 -12.72 -25.64
CA GLU A 239 -48.12 -12.22 -26.96
C GLU A 239 -47.38 -12.80 -28.18
N THR A 240 -48.02 -13.41 -29.17
CA THR A 240 -49.35 -14.02 -29.36
C THR A 240 -49.29 -14.62 -30.77
N GLU A 241 -49.74 -15.86 -30.92
CA GLU A 241 -50.13 -16.40 -32.22
C GLU A 241 -51.31 -15.59 -32.77
N GLU A 242 -51.24 -15.12 -34.01
CA GLU A 242 -52.43 -14.87 -34.83
C GLU A 242 -52.08 -14.98 -36.33
N ASP A 243 -52.59 -16.07 -36.91
CA ASP A 243 -53.09 -16.36 -38.26
C ASP A 243 -52.33 -15.92 -39.54
#